data_AF-A0AAJ1IKV1-F1
#
_entry.id   AF-A0AAJ1IKV1-F1
#
_cell.length_a   1.000
_cell.length_b   1.000
_cell.length_c   1.000
_cell.angle_alpha   90.00
_cell.angle_beta   90.00
_cell.angle_gamma   90.00
#
_symmetry.space_group_name_H-M   'P 1'
#
loop_
_entity.id
_entity.type
_entity.pdbx_description
1 polymer ?
#
loop_
_entity_poly.entity_id
_entity_poly.type
_entity_poly.pdbx_seq_one_letter_code
_entity_poly.pdbx_strand_id
1 'polypeptide(L)'
;ITAYEGACSYWASTNIIFSEATRQKFREGLSPSEHIFKRMFEDNKEFRVFDVETGDVLGTVSKANLKKGYKLMQEQYENHYADVISGNWDADTADVFLQLAVMDEVVFG
;
A
#
# COMPACT_ATOMS: atom_id res chain seq x y z
N ILE A 1 0.50 -6.10 -0.71
CA ILE A 1 1.13 -6.74 -1.89
C ILE A 1 0.16 -6.62 -3.07
N THR A 2 -1.04 -7.16 -2.92
CA THR A 2 -2.07 -7.19 -3.98
C THR A 2 -2.64 -5.83 -4.39
N ALA A 3 -2.66 -4.82 -3.51
CA ALA A 3 -3.01 -3.45 -3.92
C ALA A 3 -2.07 -2.92 -5.01
N TYR A 4 -0.75 -3.05 -4.79
CA TYR A 4 0.28 -2.57 -5.73
C TYR A 4 0.41 -3.42 -7.00
N GLU A 5 -0.11 -4.65 -6.99
CA GLU A 5 -0.02 -5.58 -8.12
C GLU A 5 -1.23 -5.50 -9.07
N GLY A 6 -2.23 -4.68 -8.77
CA GLY A 6 -3.34 -4.45 -9.71
C GLY A 6 -4.46 -3.55 -9.22
N ALA A 7 -4.60 -3.35 -7.91
CA ALA A 7 -5.75 -2.63 -7.37
C ALA A 7 -5.57 -1.10 -7.34
N CYS A 8 -4.35 -0.58 -7.15
CA CYS A 8 -4.15 0.86 -6.99
C CYS A 8 -3.41 1.54 -8.15
N SER A 9 -2.90 0.78 -9.13
CA SER A 9 -2.05 1.33 -10.19
C SER A 9 -2.77 2.30 -11.14
N TYR A 10 -4.10 2.32 -11.12
CA TYR A 10 -4.92 3.23 -11.91
C TYR A 10 -5.06 4.64 -11.31
N TRP A 11 -4.78 4.82 -10.01
CA TRP A 11 -4.83 6.11 -9.32
C TRP A 11 -3.52 6.47 -8.61
N ALA A 12 -2.72 5.48 -8.21
CA ALA A 12 -1.52 5.65 -7.42
C ALA A 12 -0.24 5.30 -8.18
N SER A 13 0.74 6.20 -8.09
CA SER A 13 2.14 5.97 -8.42
C SER A 13 3.01 6.17 -7.18
N THR A 14 4.15 5.47 -7.12
CA THR A 14 5.11 5.65 -6.02
C THR A 14 6.51 5.88 -6.57
N ASN A 15 7.23 6.83 -5.97
CA ASN A 15 8.64 7.08 -6.30
C ASN A 15 9.57 6.09 -5.59
N ILE A 16 9.29 4.79 -5.73
CA ILE A 16 10.14 3.74 -5.18
C ILE A 16 11.32 3.54 -6.14
N ILE A 17 12.34 4.37 -5.98
CA ILE A 17 13.60 4.20 -6.69
C ILE A 17 14.38 3.09 -5.99
N PHE A 18 14.24 1.87 -6.50
CA PHE A 18 15.10 0.78 -6.11
C PHE A 18 16.52 1.03 -6.64
N SER A 19 17.49 1.14 -5.74
CA SER A 19 18.90 1.14 -6.10
C SER A 19 19.24 -0.14 -6.88
N GLU A 20 20.26 -0.09 -7.73
CA GLU A 20 20.70 -1.24 -8.52
C GLU A 20 21.04 -2.46 -7.64
N ALA A 21 21.63 -2.21 -6.45
CA ALA A 21 21.86 -3.21 -5.43
C ALA A 21 20.56 -3.83 -4.85
N THR A 22 19.47 -3.06 -4.77
CA THR A 22 18.15 -3.56 -4.37
C THR A 22 17.51 -4.36 -5.50
N ARG A 23 17.69 -3.91 -6.75
CA ARG A 23 17.23 -4.66 -7.94
C ARG A 23 17.92 -6.01 -8.10
N GLN A 24 19.19 -6.10 -7.72
CA GLN A 24 19.94 -7.35 -7.75
C GLN A 24 19.43 -8.34 -6.68
N LYS A 25 19.01 -7.85 -5.51
CA LYS A 25 18.39 -8.66 -4.44
C LYS A 25 16.98 -9.17 -4.78
N PHE A 26 16.25 -8.52 -5.71
CA PHE A 26 15.01 -9.10 -6.25
C PHE A 26 15.22 -10.42 -6.98
N ARG A 27 16.45 -10.71 -7.43
CA ARG A 27 16.80 -12.00 -8.06
C ARG A 27 16.98 -13.12 -7.03
N GLU A 28 16.97 -12.81 -5.73
CA GLU A 28 17.27 -13.75 -4.63
C GLU A 28 16.00 -14.27 -3.92
N GLY A 29 14.80 -14.09 -4.48
CA GLY A 29 13.62 -14.89 -4.12
C GLY A 29 12.47 -14.18 -3.39
N LEU A 30 12.53 -12.86 -3.24
CA LEU A 30 11.39 -12.06 -2.77
C LEU A 30 10.92 -11.11 -3.88
N SER A 31 9.60 -10.97 -4.03
CA SER A 31 8.99 -10.05 -4.98
C SER A 31 9.32 -8.58 -4.65
N PRO A 32 9.19 -7.66 -5.62
CA PRO A 32 9.39 -6.23 -5.38
C PRO A 32 8.52 -5.69 -4.24
N SER A 33 7.28 -6.16 -4.11
CA SER A 33 6.35 -5.74 -3.06
C SER A 33 6.70 -6.29 -1.68
N GLU A 34 7.20 -7.52 -1.59
CA GLU A 34 7.71 -8.09 -0.33
C GLU A 34 8.91 -7.30 0.19
N HIS A 35 9.78 -6.85 -0.71
CA HIS A 35 10.89 -5.98 -0.36
C HIS A 35 10.46 -4.59 0.09
N ILE A 36 9.46 -3.97 -0.56
CA ILE A 36 8.90 -2.69 -0.11
C ILE A 36 8.35 -2.84 1.32
N PHE A 37 7.57 -3.90 1.54
CA PHE A 37 7.00 -4.20 2.84
C PHE A 37 8.08 -4.42 3.90
N LYS A 38 9.11 -5.22 3.58
CA LYS A 38 10.26 -5.46 4.46
C LYS A 38 10.99 -4.16 4.82
N ARG A 39 11.29 -3.31 3.83
CA ARG A 39 11.98 -2.02 4.05
C ARG A 39 11.17 -1.06 4.91
N MET A 40 9.85 -1.02 4.72
CA MET A 40 8.97 -0.20 5.55
C MET A 40 8.96 -0.67 7.01
N PHE A 41 8.92 -1.99 7.24
CA PHE A 41 8.83 -2.56 8.58
C PHE A 41 10.17 -2.62 9.32
N GLU A 42 11.27 -2.92 8.62
CA GLU A 42 12.61 -3.07 9.21
C GLU A 42 13.37 -1.74 9.28
N ASP A 43 13.32 -0.93 8.21
CA ASP A 43 14.11 0.31 8.14
C ASP A 43 13.29 1.55 8.53
N ASN A 44 12.03 1.37 8.95
CA ASN A 44 11.08 2.44 9.28
C ASN A 44 10.99 3.53 8.18
N LYS A 45 11.14 3.11 6.91
CA LYS A 45 11.08 4.02 5.76
C LYS A 45 9.64 4.34 5.38
N GLU A 46 9.47 5.57 4.90
CA GLU A 46 8.19 6.07 4.39
C GLU A 46 8.28 6.30 2.88
N PHE A 47 7.15 6.09 2.20
CA PHE A 47 7.05 6.25 0.75
C PHE A 47 5.92 7.22 0.42
N ARG A 48 6.18 8.18 -0.45
CA ARG A 48 5.13 9.08 -0.96
C ARG A 48 4.33 8.37 -2.05
N VAL A 49 3.02 8.54 -1.97
CA VAL A 49 2.05 8.11 -2.97
C VAL A 49 1.62 9.35 -3.74
N PHE A 50 1.66 9.24 -5.06
CA PHE A 50 1.34 10.29 -6.00
C PHE A 50 0.11 9.89 -6.79
N ASP A 51 -0.74 10.85 -7.07
CA ASP A 51 -1.80 10.71 -8.05
C ASP A 51 -1.18 10.52 -9.45
N VAL A 52 -1.61 9.50 -10.17
CA VAL A 52 -1.00 9.13 -11.46
C VAL A 52 -1.32 10.14 -12.58
N GLU A 53 -2.44 10.85 -12.49
CA GLU A 53 -2.90 11.77 -13.54
C GLU A 53 -2.31 13.16 -13.36
N THR A 54 -2.26 13.64 -12.11
CA THR A 54 -1.84 15.00 -11.76
C THR A 54 -0.38 15.07 -11.30
N GLY A 55 0.15 13.98 -10.74
CA GLY A 55 1.46 13.96 -10.09
C GLY A 55 1.46 14.56 -8.67
N ASP A 56 0.30 14.92 -8.13
CA ASP A 56 0.17 15.48 -6.79
C ASP A 56 0.41 14.42 -5.71
N VAL A 57 0.89 14.84 -4.54
CA VAL A 57 1.10 13.93 -3.40
C VAL A 57 -0.22 13.67 -2.70
N LEU A 58 -0.71 12.43 -2.78
CA LEU A 58 -1.91 11.98 -2.07
C LEU A 58 -1.63 11.70 -0.59
N GLY A 59 -0.44 11.21 -0.28
CA GLY A 59 -0.04 10.95 1.10
C GLY A 59 1.23 10.11 1.21
N THR A 60 1.42 9.46 2.36
CA THR A 60 2.57 8.59 2.61
C THR A 60 2.17 7.22 3.13
N VAL A 61 2.89 6.21 2.68
CA VAL A 61 2.86 4.87 3.26
C VAL A 61 3.96 4.79 4.31
N SER A 62 3.56 4.68 5.57
CA SER A 62 4.41 4.47 6.73
C SER A 62 3.77 3.46 7.68
N LYS A 63 4.55 2.90 8.61
CA LYS A 63 4.01 1.96 9.61
C LYS A 63 2.87 2.59 10.44
N ALA A 64 2.98 3.88 10.76
CA ALA A 64 1.94 4.61 11.48
C ALA A 64 0.66 4.73 10.65
N ASN A 65 0.80 5.09 9.37
CA ASN A 65 -0.32 5.27 8.45
C ASN A 65 -1.03 3.94 8.12
N LEU A 66 -0.30 2.84 7.99
CA LEU A 66 -0.92 1.52 7.83
C LEU A 66 -1.73 1.10 9.06
N LYS A 67 -1.21 1.36 10.27
CA LYS A 67 -1.94 1.08 11.51
C LYS A 67 -3.21 1.94 11.61
N LYS A 68 -3.12 3.20 11.19
CA LYS A 68 -4.26 4.12 11.09
C LYS A 68 -5.29 3.61 10.07
N GLY A 69 -4.86 3.23 8.87
CA GLY A 69 -5.73 2.66 7.84
C GLY A 69 -6.47 1.41 8.31
N TYR A 70 -5.81 0.53 9.07
CA TYR A 70 -6.48 -0.64 9.66
C TYR A 70 -7.58 -0.26 10.64
N LYS A 71 -7.33 0.75 11.48
CA LYS A 71 -8.32 1.26 12.42
C LYS A 71 -9.51 1.87 11.68
N LEU A 72 -9.26 2.69 10.66
CA LEU A 72 -10.32 3.28 9.85
C LEU A 72 -11.13 2.22 9.10
N MET A 73 -10.47 1.20 8.55
CA MET A 73 -11.12 0.08 7.90
C MET A 73 -12.01 -0.69 8.88
N GLN A 74 -11.54 -0.93 10.11
CA GLN A 74 -12.35 -1.56 11.15
C GLN A 74 -13.57 -0.71 11.54
N GLU A 75 -13.44 0.62 11.57
CA GLU A 75 -14.50 1.54 12.02
C GLU A 75 -15.54 1.83 10.93
N GLN A 76 -15.14 1.84 9.65
CA GLN A 76 -15.96 2.37 8.56
C GLN A 76 -16.23 1.35 7.44
N TYR A 77 -15.43 0.29 7.33
CA TYR A 77 -15.46 -0.69 6.23
C TYR A 77 -15.40 -2.12 6.79
N GLU A 78 -16.34 -2.45 7.69
CA GLU A 78 -16.36 -3.71 8.45
C GLU A 78 -16.30 -4.97 7.56
N ASN A 79 -16.91 -4.94 6.36
CA ASN A 79 -16.87 -6.05 5.41
C ASN A 79 -15.43 -6.31 4.92
N HIS A 80 -14.75 -5.27 4.42
CA HIS A 80 -13.35 -5.37 4.02
C HIS A 80 -12.44 -5.75 5.19
N TYR A 81 -12.72 -5.24 6.39
CA TYR A 81 -11.99 -5.66 7.59
C TYR A 81 -12.18 -7.16 7.87
N ALA A 82 -13.40 -7.68 7.76
CA ALA A 82 -13.71 -9.10 7.96
C ALA A 82 -13.08 -10.00 6.88
N ASP A 83 -12.92 -9.50 5.65
CA ASP A 83 -12.21 -10.22 4.59
C ASP A 83 -10.70 -10.31 4.89
N VAL A 84 -10.10 -9.25 5.43
CA VAL A 84 -8.70 -9.32 5.91
C VAL A 84 -8.58 -10.27 7.12
N ILE A 85 -9.45 -10.08 8.11
CA ILE A 85 -9.95 -11.07 9.10
C ILE A 85 -9.72 -12.54 8.75
N SER A 86 -10.53 -12.95 7.78
CA SER A 86 -10.77 -14.32 7.36
C SER A 86 -9.77 -14.81 6.31
N GLY A 87 -8.86 -13.96 5.84
CA GLY A 87 -7.93 -14.27 4.76
C GLY A 87 -8.59 -14.29 3.37
N ASN A 88 -9.82 -13.78 3.24
CA ASN A 88 -10.58 -13.69 1.99
C ASN A 88 -10.37 -12.37 1.25
N TRP A 89 -9.34 -11.61 1.62
CA TRP A 89 -9.05 -10.32 1.02
C TRP A 89 -8.61 -10.46 -0.44
N ASP A 90 -9.01 -9.50 -1.26
CA ASP A 90 -8.76 -9.43 -2.69
C ASP A 90 -8.13 -8.09 -3.08
N ALA A 91 -8.14 -7.77 -4.38
CA ALA A 91 -7.63 -6.51 -4.90
C ALA A 91 -8.41 -5.32 -4.32
N ASP A 92 -9.74 -5.37 -4.35
CA ASP A 92 -10.61 -4.27 -3.89
C ASP A 92 -10.44 -4.01 -2.39
N THR A 93 -10.37 -5.08 -1.59
CA THR A 93 -10.08 -4.99 -0.16
C THR A 93 -8.73 -4.35 0.11
N ALA A 94 -7.71 -4.72 -0.68
CA ALA A 94 -6.38 -4.16 -0.56
C ALA A 94 -6.33 -2.68 -1.02
N ASP A 95 -7.14 -2.30 -2.01
CA ASP A 95 -7.25 -0.91 -2.50
C ASP A 95 -7.87 0.00 -1.44
N VAL A 96 -9.03 -0.39 -0.89
CA VAL A 96 -9.70 0.34 0.21
C VAL A 96 -8.75 0.53 1.38
N PHE A 97 -8.00 -0.51 1.77
CA PHE A 97 -7.01 -0.40 2.83
C PHE A 97 -5.92 0.63 2.51
N LEU A 98 -5.39 0.62 1.29
CA LEU A 98 -4.33 1.53 0.88
C LEU A 98 -4.82 2.98 0.83
N GLN A 99 -6.02 3.22 0.30
CA GLN A 99 -6.64 4.55 0.29
C GLN A 99 -6.82 5.09 1.71
N LEU A 100 -7.38 4.29 2.64
CA LEU A 100 -7.52 4.70 4.04
C LEU A 100 -6.18 4.96 4.73
N ALA A 101 -5.14 4.18 4.40
CA ALA A 101 -3.81 4.41 4.96
C ALA A 101 -3.18 5.73 4.46
N VAL A 102 -3.41 6.09 3.19
CA VAL A 102 -2.76 7.22 2.52
C VAL A 102 -3.54 8.52 2.69
N MET A 103 -4.86 8.47 2.52
CA MET A 103 -5.77 9.61 2.37
C MET A 103 -6.79 9.75 3.50
N ASP A 104 -6.86 8.80 4.44
CA ASP A 104 -7.87 8.74 5.52
C ASP A 104 -9.33 8.53 5.06
N GLU A 105 -9.58 8.45 3.76
CA GLU A 105 -10.87 8.19 3.15
C GLU A 105 -10.71 7.39 1.85
N VAL A 106 -11.81 6.82 1.35
CA VAL A 106 -11.87 6.18 0.03
C VAL A 106 -12.36 7.21 -0.97
N VAL A 107 -11.51 7.52 -1.95
CA VAL A 107 -11.75 8.55 -2.98
C VAL A 107 -11.99 7.90 -4.35
N PHE A 108 -11.33 6.79 -4.62
CA PHE A 108 -11.35 6.08 -5.90
C PHE A 108 -12.07 4.72 -5.75
N GLY A 109 -12.81 4.29 -6.78
CA GLY A 109 -13.58 3.04 -6.77
C GLY A 109 -14.50 2.89 -7.98
#